data_AF-A0A816A389-F1
#
_entry.id   AF-A0A816A389-F1
#
_cell.length_a   1.000
_cell.length_b   1.000
_cell.length_c   1.000
_cell.angle_alpha   90.00
_cell.angle_beta   90.00
_cell.angle_gamma   90.00
#
_symmetry.space_group_name_H-M   'P 1'
#
loop_
_entity.id
_entity.type
_entity.pdbx_description
1 polymer ?
#
loop_
_entity_poly.entity_id
_entity_poly.type
_entity_poly.pdbx_seq_one_letter_code
_entity_poly.pdbx_strand_id
1 'polypeptide(L)'
;KLTGKALENFRANTNYRQRKCRLKKRKRLINNKPLSFQNCQSFGKVIKKVTSALPKCDKKKKDVIQHLAQKYNLAPKPVQQRTCANISDQIKNVVHKFYLRDNVSYQLSGKRDTIVVKNDDNTKITYQKTILLIIYVKVLNYL
;
A
#
# COMPACT_ATOMS: atom_id res chain seq x y z
N LYS A 1 -3.60 37.55 -14.65
CA LYS A 1 -2.20 37.59 -14.13
C LYS A 1 -2.17 38.57 -12.96
N LEU A 2 -1.62 38.21 -11.80
CA LEU A 2 -1.52 39.14 -10.67
C LEU A 2 -0.44 40.19 -10.96
N THR A 3 -0.76 41.48 -10.81
CA THR A 3 0.15 42.60 -11.08
C THR A 3 0.15 43.60 -9.92
N GLY A 4 1.21 44.41 -9.82
CA GLY A 4 1.37 45.47 -8.82
C GLY A 4 1.25 44.98 -7.37
N LYS A 5 0.56 45.77 -6.54
CA LYS A 5 0.41 45.57 -5.08
C LYS A 5 -0.16 44.19 -4.70
N ALA A 6 -1.02 43.62 -5.56
CA ALA A 6 -1.58 42.29 -5.33
C ALA A 6 -0.53 41.16 -5.46
N LEU A 7 0.43 41.31 -6.38
CA LEU A 7 1.53 40.37 -6.55
C LEU A 7 2.52 40.42 -5.38
N GLU A 8 2.81 41.62 -4.89
CA GLU A 8 3.69 41.83 -3.72
C GLU A 8 3.08 41.22 -2.46
N ASN A 9 1.79 41.45 -2.21
CA ASN A 9 1.05 40.84 -1.11
C ASN A 9 1.05 39.30 -1.18
N PHE A 10 0.89 38.74 -2.39
CA PHE A 10 0.96 37.29 -2.58
C PHE A 10 2.35 36.71 -2.27
N ARG A 11 3.43 37.39 -2.71
CA ARG A 11 4.81 37.00 -2.41
C ARG A 11 5.11 37.11 -0.91
N ALA A 12 4.71 38.22 -0.28
CA ALA A 12 4.89 38.44 1.15
C ALA A 12 4.17 37.36 1.99
N ASN A 13 2.92 37.02 1.64
CA ASN A 13 2.17 35.97 2.31
C ASN A 13 2.80 34.58 2.13
N THR A 14 3.27 34.27 0.92
CA THR A 14 3.99 33.02 0.64
C THR A 14 5.27 32.92 1.48
N ASN A 15 6.07 34.00 1.52
CA ASN A 15 7.30 34.07 2.31
C ASN A 15 7.02 33.93 3.81
N TYR A 16 5.97 34.58 4.31
CA TYR A 16 5.54 34.45 5.70
C TYR A 16 5.13 33.01 6.04
N ARG A 17 4.33 32.36 5.19
CA ARG A 17 3.93 30.95 5.35
C ARG A 17 5.15 30.03 5.37
N GLN A 18 6.09 30.22 4.44
CA GLN A 18 7.34 29.46 4.40
C GLN A 18 8.18 29.67 5.67
N ARG A 19 8.35 30.92 6.13
CA ARG A 19 9.07 31.25 7.36
C ARG A 19 8.43 30.60 8.58
N LYS A 20 7.11 30.68 8.74
CA LYS A 20 6.38 30.00 9.82
C LYS A 20 6.57 28.48 9.76
N CYS A 21 6.52 27.88 8.57
CA CYS A 21 6.76 26.45 8.38
C CYS A 21 8.18 26.05 8.83
N ARG A 22 9.22 26.80 8.39
CA ARG A 22 10.62 26.58 8.78
C ARG A 22 10.81 26.69 10.29
N LEU A 23 10.23 27.71 10.93
CA LEU A 23 10.30 27.89 12.39
C LEU A 23 9.60 26.75 13.14
N LYS A 24 8.42 26.31 12.69
CA LYS A 24 7.69 25.17 13.28
C LYS A 24 8.50 23.88 13.17
N LYS A 25 9.16 23.65 12.02
CA LYS A 25 10.07 22.50 11.82
C LYS A 25 11.27 22.56 12.77
N ARG A 26 11.91 23.73 12.93
CA ARG A 26 13.05 23.92 13.83
C ARG A 26 12.65 23.69 15.30
N LYS A 27 11.51 24.22 15.75
CA LYS A 27 11.00 23.97 17.11
C LYS A 27 10.72 22.49 17.38
N ARG A 28 10.16 21.76 16.40
CA ARG A 28 9.96 20.30 16.50
C ARG A 28 11.29 19.55 16.67
N LEU A 29 12.34 19.94 15.96
CA LEU A 29 13.64 19.30 16.06
C LEU A 29 14.32 19.56 17.42
N ILE A 30 14.17 20.76 17.98
CA ILE A 30 14.76 21.14 19.27
C ILE A 30 14.01 20.50 20.45
N ASN A 31 12.68 20.39 20.35
CA ASN A 31 11.86 19.85 21.46
C ASN A 31 11.74 18.33 21.48
N ASN A 32 12.25 17.64 20.46
CA ASN A 32 12.30 16.18 20.48
C ASN A 32 13.45 15.75 21.40
N LYS A 33 13.14 15.48 22.67
CA LYS A 33 13.94 14.53 23.46
C LYS A 33 14.14 13.27 22.60
N PRO A 34 15.30 12.58 22.66
CA PRO A 34 15.51 11.34 21.95
C PRO A 34 14.53 10.30 22.49
N LEU A 35 13.35 10.27 21.90
CA LEU A 35 12.32 9.31 22.23
C LEU A 35 12.83 7.97 21.73
N SER A 36 13.02 7.06 22.68
CA SER A 36 13.09 5.62 22.44
C SER A 36 11.97 5.21 21.47
N PHE A 37 12.18 4.11 20.75
CA PHE A 37 11.27 3.66 19.69
C PHE A 37 9.83 3.54 20.22
N GLN A 38 9.00 4.55 19.93
CA GLN A 38 7.63 4.62 20.48
C GLN A 38 6.69 3.59 19.85
N ASN A 39 7.04 3.07 18.67
CA ASN A 39 6.22 2.13 17.92
C ASN A 39 7.07 1.20 17.05
N CYS A 40 6.50 0.04 16.67
CA CYS A 40 7.20 -0.95 15.85
C CYS A 40 7.61 -0.41 14.47
N GLN A 41 6.89 0.61 13.97
CA GLN A 41 7.18 1.25 12.68
C GLN A 41 8.47 2.09 12.72
N SER A 42 8.65 2.90 13.76
CA SER A 42 9.85 3.72 13.97
C SER A 42 11.05 2.84 14.23
N PHE A 43 10.88 1.77 15.00
CA PHE A 43 11.90 0.75 15.20
C PHE A 43 12.35 0.10 13.88
N GLY A 44 11.40 -0.37 13.06
CA GLY A 44 11.73 -0.95 11.75
C GLY A 44 12.44 0.03 10.82
N LYS A 45 12.10 1.33 10.88
CA LYS A 45 12.79 2.38 10.11
C LYS A 45 14.23 2.57 10.58
N VAL A 46 14.49 2.49 11.88
CA VAL A 46 15.86 2.61 12.41
C VAL A 46 16.68 1.37 12.11
N ILE A 47 16.10 0.17 12.24
CA ILE A 47 16.77 -1.07 11.81
C ILE A 47 17.24 -0.94 10.36
N LYS A 48 16.36 -0.45 9.45
CA LYS A 48 16.71 -0.22 8.04
C LYS A 48 17.89 0.73 7.82
N LYS A 49 18.10 1.71 8.71
CA LYS A 49 19.23 2.65 8.63
C LYS A 49 20.52 2.08 9.21
N VAL A 50 20.42 1.21 10.20
CA VAL A 50 21.54 0.64 10.95
C VAL A 50 21.91 -0.76 10.42
N THR A 51 21.26 -1.23 9.34
CA THR A 51 21.50 -2.56 8.75
C THR A 51 22.96 -2.82 8.40
N SER A 52 23.68 -1.80 7.96
CA SER A 52 25.11 -1.88 7.63
C SER A 52 26.01 -2.07 8.84
N ALA A 53 25.57 -1.60 10.03
CA ALA A 53 26.30 -1.74 11.29
C ALA A 53 25.87 -2.98 12.10
N LEU A 54 24.80 -3.67 11.67
CA LEU A 54 24.40 -4.94 12.27
C LEU A 54 25.34 -6.08 11.87
N PRO A 55 25.41 -7.16 12.66
CA PRO A 55 26.15 -8.35 12.28
C PRO A 55 25.73 -8.85 10.89
N LYS A 56 26.70 -9.22 10.05
CA LYS A 56 26.44 -9.79 8.72
C LYS A 56 25.74 -11.15 8.79
N CYS A 57 25.97 -11.89 9.88
CA CYS A 57 25.33 -13.18 10.12
C CYS A 57 23.86 -13.01 10.51
N ASP A 58 22.95 -13.65 9.76
CA ASP A 58 21.51 -13.52 9.96
C ASP A 58 21.03 -13.96 11.35
N LYS A 59 21.63 -15.02 11.93
CA LYS A 59 21.26 -15.51 13.27
C LYS A 59 21.54 -14.43 14.33
N LYS A 60 22.78 -13.94 14.37
CA LYS A 60 23.20 -12.86 15.29
C LYS A 60 22.41 -11.58 15.08
N LYS A 61 22.11 -11.24 13.83
CA LYS A 61 21.28 -10.08 13.48
C LYS A 61 19.86 -10.21 14.04
N LYS A 62 19.22 -11.38 13.90
CA LYS A 62 17.90 -11.65 14.48
C LYS A 62 17.92 -11.53 16.01
N ASP A 63 18.92 -12.13 16.65
CA ASP A 63 19.04 -12.11 18.12
C ASP A 63 19.17 -10.68 18.66
N VAL A 64 20.03 -9.86 18.02
CA VAL A 64 20.19 -8.43 18.38
C VAL A 64 18.89 -7.66 18.18
N ILE A 65 18.22 -7.84 17.03
CA ILE A 65 16.95 -7.15 16.75
C ILE A 65 15.86 -7.57 17.75
N GLN A 66 15.78 -8.85 18.09
CA GLN A 66 14.82 -9.38 19.04
C GLN A 66 15.08 -8.86 20.45
N HIS A 67 16.34 -8.85 20.90
CA HIS A 67 16.72 -8.30 22.19
C HIS A 67 16.38 -6.81 22.30
N LEU A 68 16.65 -6.03 21.24
CA LEU A 68 16.27 -4.62 21.19
C LEU A 68 14.74 -4.45 21.18
N ALA A 69 14.00 -5.26 20.44
CA ALA A 69 12.54 -5.20 20.43
C ALA A 69 11.94 -5.47 21.81
N GLN A 70 12.46 -6.47 22.53
CA GLN A 70 12.07 -6.80 23.89
C GLN A 70 12.41 -5.67 24.87
N LYS A 71 13.62 -5.12 24.81
CA LYS A 71 14.06 -4.01 25.66
C LYS A 71 13.15 -2.78 25.59
N TYR A 72 12.56 -2.53 24.42
CA TYR A 72 11.67 -1.39 24.18
C TYR A 72 10.18 -1.76 24.20
N ASN A 73 9.81 -2.95 24.72
CA ASN A 73 8.43 -3.43 24.80
C ASN A 73 7.65 -3.32 23.47
N LEU A 74 8.37 -3.51 22.35
CA LEU A 74 7.77 -3.48 21.02
C LEU A 74 7.10 -4.82 20.78
N ALA A 75 5.80 -4.89 21.11
CA ALA A 75 5.02 -6.10 20.95
C ALA A 75 5.20 -6.67 19.53
N PRO A 76 5.54 -7.98 19.39
CA PRO A 76 5.60 -8.61 18.08
C PRO A 76 4.24 -8.45 17.42
N LYS A 77 4.24 -8.10 16.13
CA LYS A 77 2.99 -8.06 15.37
C LYS A 77 2.34 -9.45 15.47
N PRO A 78 1.04 -9.54 15.80
CA PRO A 78 0.34 -10.80 15.69
C PRO A 78 0.52 -11.28 14.25
N VAL A 79 0.99 -12.52 14.10
CA VAL A 79 1.01 -13.16 12.79
C VAL A 79 -0.45 -13.31 12.40
N GLN A 80 -0.96 -12.38 11.60
CA GLN A 80 -2.26 -12.54 10.99
C GLN A 80 -2.17 -13.80 10.16
N GLN A 81 -2.73 -14.90 10.68
CA GLN A 81 -3.02 -16.07 9.86
C GLN A 81 -3.88 -15.53 8.73
N ARG A 82 -3.36 -15.61 7.50
CA ARG A 82 -4.18 -15.35 6.32
C ARG A 82 -5.24 -16.43 6.35
N THR A 83 -6.42 -16.10 6.85
CA THR A 83 -7.59 -16.92 6.61
C THR A 83 -7.81 -16.85 5.11
N CYS A 84 -7.45 -17.92 4.40
CA CYS A 84 -8.04 -18.16 3.10
C CYS A 84 -9.54 -18.28 3.38
N ALA A 85 -10.31 -17.24 3.07
CA ALA A 85 -11.75 -17.35 3.10
C ALA A 85 -12.11 -18.57 2.24
N ASN A 86 -12.65 -19.62 2.85
CA ASN A 86 -13.06 -20.82 2.14
C ASN A 86 -14.25 -20.43 1.26
N ILE A 87 -13.95 -20.02 0.03
CA ILE A 87 -14.97 -19.67 -0.96
C ILE A 87 -15.73 -20.95 -1.31
N SER A 88 -17.05 -20.92 -1.15
CA SER A 88 -17.94 -22.03 -1.52
C SER A 88 -17.73 -22.45 -2.97
N ASP A 89 -17.76 -23.75 -3.23
CA ASP A 89 -17.59 -24.29 -4.59
C ASP A 89 -18.70 -23.84 -5.55
N GLN A 90 -19.86 -23.46 -5.01
CA GLN A 90 -20.93 -22.80 -5.79
C GLN A 90 -20.46 -21.47 -6.37
N ILE A 91 -19.75 -20.64 -5.59
CA ILE A 91 -19.23 -19.35 -6.05
C ILE A 91 -18.13 -19.58 -7.08
N LYS A 92 -17.24 -20.56 -6.87
CA LYS A 92 -16.21 -20.93 -7.85
C LYS A 92 -16.83 -21.34 -9.18
N ASN A 93 -17.89 -22.16 -9.15
CA ASN A 93 -18.61 -22.60 -10.35
C ASN A 93 -19.34 -21.45 -11.07
N VAL A 94 -19.93 -20.51 -10.34
CA VAL A 94 -20.56 -19.32 -10.93
C VAL A 94 -19.53 -18.44 -11.62
N VAL A 95 -18.38 -18.19 -10.96
CA VAL A 95 -17.28 -17.43 -11.55
C VAL A 95 -16.74 -18.16 -12.79
N HIS A 96 -16.51 -19.46 -12.72
CA HIS A 96 -16.04 -20.25 -13.86
C HIS A 96 -17.00 -20.18 -15.06
N LYS A 97 -18.30 -20.39 -14.83
CA LYS A 97 -19.34 -20.27 -15.86
C LYS A 97 -19.45 -18.86 -16.45
N PHE A 98 -19.16 -17.83 -15.66
CA PHE A 98 -19.13 -16.44 -16.13
C PHE A 98 -18.00 -16.21 -17.14
N TYR A 99 -16.79 -16.69 -16.86
CA TYR A 99 -15.64 -16.54 -17.77
C TYR A 99 -15.78 -17.36 -19.07
N LEU A 100 -16.63 -18.39 -19.07
CA LEU A 100 -16.93 -19.22 -20.25
C LEU A 100 -18.03 -18.65 -21.17
N ARG A 101 -18.69 -17.54 -20.80
CA ARG A 101 -19.72 -16.92 -21.64
C ARG A 101 -19.09 -15.99 -22.67
N ASP A 102 -19.16 -16.36 -23.95
CA ASP A 102 -18.71 -15.57 -25.10
C ASP A 102 -19.50 -14.25 -25.31
N ASN A 103 -20.68 -14.15 -24.70
CA ASN A 103 -21.64 -13.08 -24.95
C ASN A 103 -21.30 -11.76 -24.21
N VAL A 104 -20.28 -11.77 -23.33
CA VAL A 104 -19.96 -10.64 -22.43
C VAL A 104 -18.48 -10.27 -22.58
N SER A 105 -18.08 -9.93 -23.81
CA SER A 105 -16.76 -9.34 -24.10
C SER A 105 -16.95 -7.87 -24.47
N TYR A 106 -16.79 -6.95 -23.51
CA TYR A 106 -16.54 -5.55 -23.83
C TYR A 106 -15.06 -5.25 -23.64
N GLN A 107 -14.41 -4.82 -24.71
CA GLN A 107 -13.02 -4.43 -24.71
C GLN A 107 -12.89 -3.02 -24.10
N LEU A 108 -12.12 -2.85 -23.02
CA LEU A 108 -11.83 -1.51 -22.49
C LEU A 108 -10.71 -0.88 -23.32
N SER A 109 -10.95 0.30 -23.89
CA SER A 109 -9.93 0.99 -24.69
C SER A 109 -8.64 1.21 -23.88
N GLY A 110 -7.51 0.76 -24.42
CA GLY A 110 -6.18 1.11 -23.90
C GLY A 110 -5.55 0.14 -22.89
N LYS A 111 -6.09 -1.06 -22.68
CA LYS A 111 -5.42 -2.11 -21.88
C LYS A 111 -5.20 -3.39 -22.71
N ARG A 112 -4.14 -4.14 -22.39
CA ARG A 112 -3.90 -5.47 -23.00
C ARG A 112 -4.88 -6.47 -22.39
N ASP A 113 -5.82 -6.92 -23.22
CA ASP A 113 -6.93 -7.80 -22.87
C ASP A 113 -6.57 -9.27 -22.91
N THR A 114 -5.29 -9.61 -22.86
CA THR A 114 -4.85 -11.01 -22.87
C THR A 114 -4.05 -11.36 -21.62
N ILE A 115 -4.24 -12.57 -21.12
CA ILE A 115 -3.39 -13.24 -20.14
C ILE A 115 -2.73 -14.43 -20.82
N VAL A 116 -1.42 -14.57 -20.63
CA VAL A 116 -0.69 -15.75 -21.09
C VAL A 116 -0.47 -16.63 -19.88
N VAL A 117 -1.07 -17.81 -19.88
CA VAL A 117 -0.88 -18.83 -18.85
C VAL A 117 0.10 -19.87 -19.40
N LYS A 118 1.09 -20.24 -18.58
CA LYS A 118 1.97 -21.36 -18.87
C LYS A 118 1.37 -22.61 -18.24
N ASN A 119 1.19 -23.65 -19.03
CA ASN A 119 0.79 -24.96 -18.55
C ASN A 119 2.01 -25.73 -18.02
N ASP A 120 1.75 -26.80 -17.29
CA ASP A 120 2.78 -27.66 -16.70
C ASP A 120 3.65 -28.34 -17.78
N ASP A 121 3.12 -28.54 -18.99
CA ASP A 121 3.84 -29.03 -20.17
C ASP A 121 4.72 -27.96 -20.85
N ASN A 122 4.98 -26.84 -20.16
CA ASN A 122 5.73 -25.67 -20.65
C ASN A 122 5.13 -24.97 -21.89
N THR A 123 3.94 -25.37 -22.33
CA THR A 123 3.18 -24.72 -23.40
C THR A 123 2.53 -23.42 -22.89
N LYS A 124 2.36 -22.45 -23.79
CA LYS A 124 1.75 -21.15 -23.47
C LYS A 124 0.40 -21.07 -24.15
N ILE A 125 -0.65 -20.85 -23.36
CA ILE A 125 -2.00 -20.56 -23.87
C ILE A 125 -2.33 -19.11 -23.55
N THR A 126 -2.86 -18.40 -24.54
CA THR A 126 -3.29 -17.01 -24.39
C THR A 126 -4.80 -16.96 -24.25
N TYR A 127 -5.31 -16.42 -23.15
CA TYR A 127 -6.73 -16.20 -22.90
C TYR A 127 -7.07 -14.72 -22.95
N GLN A 128 -8.28 -14.39 -23.38
CA GLN A 128 -8.79 -13.04 -23.30
C GLN A 128 -9.33 -12.75 -21.88
N LYS A 129 -8.98 -11.60 -21.30
CA LYS A 129 -9.51 -11.12 -20.02
C LYS A 129 -10.96 -10.70 -20.22
N THR A 130 -11.89 -11.37 -19.54
CA THR A 130 -13.26 -10.86 -19.40
C THR A 130 -13.38 -10.09 -18.08
N ILE A 131 -14.19 -9.03 -18.06
CA ILE A 131 -14.41 -8.19 -16.88
C ILE A 131 -15.81 -8.48 -16.35
N LEU A 132 -15.91 -8.81 -15.06
CA LEU A 132 -17.19 -8.93 -14.38
C LEU A 132 -17.74 -7.54 -14.05
N LEU A 133 -18.63 -7.05 -14.91
CA LEU A 133 -19.34 -5.80 -14.71
C LEU A 133 -20.46 -6.07 -13.70
N ILE A 134 -20.20 -5.78 -12.41
CA ILE A 134 -21.24 -5.79 -11.39
C ILE A 134 -22.15 -4.59 -11.65
N ILE A 135 -23.17 -4.77 -12.47
CA ILE A 135 -24.28 -3.81 -12.56
C ILE A 135 -25.08 -3.98 -11.28
N TYR A 136 -25.02 -3.00 -10.38
CA TYR A 136 -25.98 -2.88 -9.28
C TYR A 136 -27.36 -2.61 -9.89
N VAL A 137 -28.11 -3.66 -10.20
CA VAL A 137 -29.55 -3.52 -10.47
C VAL A 137 -30.21 -3.21 -9.14
N LYS A 138 -30.39 -1.91 -8.84
CA LYS A 138 -31.42 -1.47 -7.91
C LYS A 138 -32.75 -1.86 -8.55
N VAL A 139 -33.31 -3.00 -8.15
CA VAL A 139 -34.73 -3.28 -8.36
C VAL A 139 -35.47 -2.24 -7.51
N LEU A 140 -35.82 -1.12 -8.14
CA LEU A 140 -36.81 -0.20 -7.63
C LEU A 140 -38.15 -0.89 -7.83
N ASN A 141 -38.67 -1.48 -6.74
CA ASN A 141 -40.10 -1.68 -6.57
C ASN A 141 -40.79 -0.33 -6.72
N TYR A 142 -41.47 -0.10 -7.85
CA TYR A 142 -42.58 0.85 -7.92
C TYR A 142 -43.58 0.37 -8.99
N LEU A 143 -44.72 -0.11 -8.46
CA LEU A 143 -46.08 -0.23 -9.03
C LEU A 143 -46.27 -1.04 -10.31
#